data_AF-A0A7V6UDE8-F1
#
_entry.id   AF-A0A7V6UDE8-F1
#
_cell.length_a   1.000
_cell.length_b   1.000
_cell.length_c   1.000
_cell.angle_alpha   90.00
_cell.angle_beta   90.00
_cell.angle_gamma   90.00
#
_symmetry.space_group_name_H-M   'P 1'
#
loop_
_entity.id
_entity.type
_entity.pdbx_description
1 polymer ?
#
loop_
_entity_poly.entity_id
_entity_poly.type
_entity_poly.pdbx_seq_one_letter_code
_entity_poly.pdbx_strand_id
1 'polypeptide(L)'
;MTNKEEIIRQTALAFDFIQKLYLEVSYLIKEIEGTLGEEEEKFVIGKPSGYGISTRSSTGLEANNVPLWLLKKFAVFFVPEEKTKPGERGQTITELGDDLRVLYLRIMLNDKHIDEPIIYSGVLYNINKKPQVKGFNKFENIMGHIEYNDDKVFKDPENIDYNDVYISFQGKLIKNNLYDINDSQTLYDKIIKPSLELYRKLG
;
A
#
# COMPACT_ATOMS: atom_id res chain seq x y z
N MET A 1 -30.80 -22.42 -22.31
CA MET A 1 -29.58 -21.80 -22.86
C MET A 1 -29.53 -20.38 -22.34
N THR A 2 -28.47 -20.02 -21.62
CA THR A 2 -28.25 -18.65 -21.17
C THR A 2 -28.22 -17.72 -22.39
N ASN A 3 -28.91 -16.58 -22.34
CA ASN A 3 -28.94 -15.64 -23.46
C ASN A 3 -27.51 -15.13 -23.73
N LYS A 4 -26.98 -15.43 -24.93
CA LYS A 4 -25.62 -15.07 -25.34
C LYS A 4 -25.39 -13.56 -25.24
N GLU A 5 -26.36 -12.74 -25.63
CA GLU A 5 -26.27 -11.28 -25.57
C GLU A 5 -26.16 -10.78 -24.13
N GLU A 6 -26.92 -11.39 -23.22
CA GLU A 6 -26.87 -11.07 -21.81
C GLU A 6 -25.50 -11.42 -21.19
N ILE A 7 -24.92 -12.57 -21.53
CA ILE A 7 -23.58 -12.95 -21.05
C ILE A 7 -22.52 -11.94 -21.54
N ILE A 8 -22.57 -11.56 -22.81
CA ILE A 8 -21.65 -10.56 -23.38
C ILE A 8 -21.77 -9.24 -22.60
N ARG A 9 -23.01 -8.78 -22.37
CA ARG A 9 -23.29 -7.54 -21.63
C ARG A 9 -22.77 -7.60 -20.19
N GLN A 10 -23.06 -8.67 -19.46
CA GLN A 10 -22.60 -8.85 -18.07
C GLN A 10 -21.07 -8.92 -17.98
N THR A 11 -20.42 -9.54 -18.95
CA THR A 11 -18.95 -9.58 -19.02
C THR A 11 -18.38 -8.18 -19.20
N ALA A 12 -18.92 -7.40 -20.14
CA ALA A 12 -18.49 -6.02 -20.37
C ALA A 12 -18.70 -5.14 -19.12
N LEU A 13 -19.85 -5.26 -18.45
CA LEU A 13 -20.14 -4.53 -17.22
C LEU A 13 -19.16 -4.88 -16.10
N ALA A 14 -18.85 -6.16 -15.90
CA ALA A 14 -17.90 -6.57 -14.86
C ALA A 14 -16.52 -5.93 -15.04
N PHE A 15 -15.99 -5.91 -16.27
CA PHE A 15 -14.70 -5.28 -16.56
C PHE A 15 -14.76 -3.76 -16.41
N ASP A 16 -15.84 -3.10 -16.85
CA ASP A 16 -16.05 -1.66 -16.66
C ASP A 16 -16.07 -1.28 -15.17
N PHE A 17 -16.78 -2.04 -14.34
CA PHE A 17 -16.80 -1.80 -12.89
C PHE A 17 -15.44 -1.98 -12.23
N ILE A 18 -14.69 -3.03 -12.59
CA ILE A 18 -13.35 -3.26 -12.05
C ILE A 18 -12.42 -2.11 -12.45
N GLN A 19 -12.48 -1.67 -13.71
CA GLN A 19 -11.65 -0.57 -14.18
C GLN A 19 -11.97 0.75 -13.46
N LYS A 20 -13.25 1.08 -13.30
CA LYS A 20 -13.68 2.27 -12.54
C LYS A 20 -13.20 2.19 -11.11
N LEU A 21 -13.38 1.06 -10.45
CA LEU A 21 -12.92 0.86 -9.07
C LEU A 21 -11.40 1.11 -8.93
N TYR A 22 -10.58 0.57 -9.85
CA TYR A 22 -9.14 0.80 -9.82
C TYR A 22 -8.76 2.25 -10.12
N LEU A 23 -9.53 2.94 -10.98
CA LEU A 23 -9.32 4.35 -11.28
C LEU A 23 -9.59 5.22 -10.05
N GLU A 24 -10.69 4.98 -9.34
CA GLU A 24 -11.02 5.70 -8.10
C GLU A 24 -9.95 5.49 -7.02
N VAL A 25 -9.47 4.25 -6.83
CA VAL A 25 -8.37 3.96 -5.91
C VAL A 25 -7.09 4.69 -6.32
N SER A 26 -6.78 4.75 -7.61
CA SER A 26 -5.64 5.52 -8.11
C SER A 26 -5.80 7.02 -7.82
N TYR A 27 -6.98 7.60 -8.01
CA TYR A 27 -7.21 9.01 -7.74
C TYR A 27 -7.10 9.33 -6.25
N LEU A 28 -7.62 8.46 -5.38
CA LEU A 28 -7.45 8.58 -3.93
C LEU A 28 -5.96 8.60 -3.53
N ILE A 29 -5.16 7.66 -4.05
CA ILE A 29 -3.71 7.63 -3.78
C ILE A 29 -3.03 8.92 -4.27
N LYS A 30 -3.46 9.44 -5.42
CA LYS A 30 -2.94 10.68 -6.00
C LYS A 30 -3.30 11.93 -5.21
N GLU A 31 -4.50 11.99 -4.66
CA GLU A 31 -4.91 13.08 -3.78
C GLU A 31 -4.07 13.07 -2.50
N ILE A 32 -3.88 11.89 -1.90
CA ILE A 32 -2.99 11.72 -0.74
C ILE A 32 -1.54 12.13 -1.08
N GLU A 33 -1.01 11.69 -2.23
CA GLU A 33 0.33 12.09 -2.71
C GLU A 33 0.44 13.62 -2.83
N GLY A 34 -0.56 14.27 -3.44
CA GLY A 34 -0.58 15.71 -3.64
C GLY A 34 -0.55 16.48 -2.34
N THR A 35 -1.44 16.13 -1.40
CA THR A 35 -1.50 16.80 -0.09
C THR A 35 -0.24 16.57 0.73
N LEU A 36 0.29 15.34 0.76
CA LEU A 36 1.54 15.03 1.48
C LEU A 36 2.76 15.74 0.87
N GLY A 37 2.74 16.05 -0.43
CA GLY A 37 3.77 16.83 -1.10
C GLY A 37 3.79 18.32 -0.74
N GLU A 38 2.71 18.84 -0.16
CA GLU A 38 2.58 20.23 0.31
C GLU A 38 3.02 20.41 1.78
N GLU A 39 3.26 19.31 2.50
CA GLU A 39 3.76 19.33 3.89
C GLU A 39 5.24 19.75 3.95
N GLU A 40 5.70 20.16 5.14
CA GLU A 40 7.07 20.66 5.37
C GLU A 40 8.15 19.67 4.91
N GLU A 41 7.93 18.37 5.16
CA GLU A 41 8.84 17.29 4.78
C GLU A 41 8.79 16.93 3.29
N LYS A 42 7.84 17.49 2.52
CA LYS A 42 7.63 17.27 1.08
C LYS A 42 7.69 15.78 0.71
N PHE A 43 6.73 15.02 1.22
CA PHE A 43 6.72 13.59 1.00
C PHE A 43 6.53 13.25 -0.49
N VAL A 44 7.25 12.24 -0.94
CA VAL A 44 7.13 11.67 -2.28
C VAL A 44 6.79 10.19 -2.21
N ILE A 45 6.02 9.70 -3.19
CA ILE A 45 5.67 8.29 -3.27
C ILE A 45 6.88 7.44 -3.68
N GLY A 46 7.06 6.32 -2.99
CA GLY A 46 8.03 5.30 -3.34
C GLY A 46 7.62 4.49 -4.57
N LYS A 47 8.58 4.28 -5.48
CA LYS A 47 8.39 3.72 -6.82
C LYS A 47 9.24 2.46 -7.00
N PRO A 48 8.69 1.25 -6.72
CA PRO A 48 9.46 0.02 -6.82
C PRO A 48 9.88 -0.36 -8.23
N SER A 49 9.04 -0.07 -9.22
CA SER A 49 9.32 -0.29 -10.65
C SER A 49 8.53 0.70 -11.49
N GLY A 50 8.99 1.96 -11.55
CA GLY A 50 8.20 3.05 -12.13
C GLY A 50 7.08 3.49 -11.18
N TYR A 51 6.05 4.15 -11.71
CA TYR A 51 4.90 4.65 -10.94
C TYR A 51 3.90 3.53 -10.64
N GLY A 52 4.34 2.54 -9.86
CA GLY A 52 3.60 1.32 -9.56
C GLY A 52 3.23 1.18 -8.08
N ILE A 53 2.11 0.49 -7.84
CA ILE A 53 1.65 0.05 -6.52
C ILE A 53 2.26 -1.31 -6.17
N SER A 54 2.30 -1.64 -4.88
CA SER A 54 2.64 -2.98 -4.40
C SER A 54 1.37 -3.79 -4.17
N THR A 55 1.33 -4.99 -4.75
CA THR A 55 0.15 -5.87 -4.70
C THR A 55 0.59 -7.33 -4.72
N ARG A 56 -0.33 -8.24 -4.34
CA ARG A 56 -0.17 -9.68 -4.53
C ARG A 56 -1.18 -10.17 -5.56
N SER A 57 -0.69 -10.64 -6.69
CA SER A 57 -1.51 -11.24 -7.75
C SER A 57 -0.92 -12.58 -8.23
N SER A 58 -1.71 -13.34 -9.00
CA SER A 58 -1.27 -14.58 -9.62
C SER A 58 -1.83 -14.71 -11.03
N THR A 59 -1.13 -15.48 -11.87
CA THR A 59 -1.59 -15.90 -13.20
C THR A 59 -1.67 -17.43 -13.32
N GLY A 60 -1.48 -18.16 -12.21
CA GLY A 60 -1.56 -19.62 -12.17
C GLY A 60 -2.99 -20.14 -12.39
N LEU A 61 -3.11 -21.29 -13.04
CA LEU A 61 -4.39 -21.92 -13.38
C LEU A 61 -4.96 -22.78 -12.26
N GLU A 62 -4.17 -23.04 -11.21
CA GLU A 62 -4.61 -23.81 -10.06
C GLU A 62 -5.76 -23.07 -9.35
N ALA A 63 -6.80 -23.82 -8.92
CA ALA A 63 -8.01 -23.22 -8.36
C ALA A 63 -7.76 -22.30 -7.16
N ASN A 64 -6.70 -22.57 -6.38
CA ASN A 64 -6.27 -21.74 -5.26
C ASN A 64 -5.62 -20.41 -5.69
N ASN A 65 -5.17 -20.29 -6.95
CA ASN A 65 -4.58 -19.08 -7.52
C ASN A 65 -5.61 -18.16 -8.18
N VAL A 66 -6.74 -18.68 -8.64
CA VAL A 66 -7.82 -17.91 -9.26
C VAL A 66 -8.28 -16.71 -8.41
N PRO A 67 -8.44 -16.83 -7.06
CA PRO A 67 -8.79 -15.69 -6.23
C PRO A 67 -7.76 -14.54 -6.20
N LEU A 68 -6.54 -14.75 -6.69
CA LEU A 68 -5.45 -13.77 -6.76
C LEU A 68 -5.34 -13.12 -8.15
N TRP A 69 -6.20 -13.47 -9.12
CA TRP A 69 -6.16 -12.88 -10.46
C TRP A 69 -6.62 -11.41 -10.48
N LEU A 70 -7.47 -11.03 -9.52
CA LEU A 70 -7.91 -9.64 -9.34
C LEU A 70 -7.08 -8.96 -8.27
N LEU A 71 -6.75 -7.68 -8.51
CA LEU A 71 -6.10 -6.82 -7.54
C LEU A 71 -7.11 -6.42 -6.46
N LYS A 72 -6.87 -6.88 -5.25
CA LYS A 72 -7.78 -6.65 -4.11
C LYS A 72 -7.17 -5.78 -3.02
N LYS A 73 -5.84 -5.72 -2.97
CA LYS A 73 -5.08 -4.98 -1.97
C LYS A 73 -4.04 -4.13 -2.69
N PHE A 74 -3.95 -2.87 -2.30
CA PHE A 74 -3.09 -1.85 -2.88
C PHE A 74 -2.23 -1.31 -1.75
N ALA A 75 -0.91 -1.33 -1.91
CA ALA A 75 -0.02 -0.74 -0.93
C ALA A 75 0.96 0.22 -1.60
N VAL A 76 1.13 1.38 -0.97
CA VAL A 76 2.13 2.39 -1.33
C VAL A 76 2.77 2.91 -0.06
N PHE A 77 3.91 3.57 -0.21
CA PHE A 77 4.54 4.29 0.88
C PHE A 77 4.99 5.66 0.41
N PHE A 78 5.10 6.58 1.36
CA PHE A 78 5.61 7.92 1.16
C PHE A 78 6.77 8.17 2.11
N VAL A 79 7.75 8.92 1.64
CA VAL A 79 8.97 9.23 2.38
C VAL A 79 9.36 10.68 2.08
N PRO A 80 9.99 11.42 3.02
CA PRO A 80 10.49 12.77 2.72
C PRO A 80 11.40 12.76 1.51
N GLU A 81 11.33 13.81 0.69
CA GLU A 81 12.12 13.91 -0.54
C GLU A 81 13.62 13.72 -0.27
N GLU A 82 14.16 14.26 0.83
CA GLU A 82 15.59 14.13 1.14
C GLU A 82 16.05 12.71 1.51
N LYS A 83 15.12 11.81 1.84
CA LYS A 83 15.39 10.42 2.25
C LYS A 83 15.34 9.44 1.08
N THR A 84 15.07 9.93 -0.13
CA THR A 84 15.03 9.09 -1.34
C THR A 84 15.73 9.78 -2.51
N LYS A 85 16.09 9.00 -3.52
CA LYS A 85 16.68 9.52 -4.76
C LYS A 85 16.12 8.83 -5.99
N PRO A 86 16.14 9.50 -7.16
CA PRO A 86 15.83 8.84 -8.42
C PRO A 86 16.75 7.65 -8.67
N GLY A 87 16.17 6.52 -9.03
CA GLY A 87 16.88 5.33 -9.50
C GLY A 87 16.75 5.16 -11.02
N GLU A 88 17.16 3.99 -11.50
CA GLU A 88 17.00 3.64 -12.91
C GLU A 88 15.53 3.39 -13.27
N ARG A 89 15.17 3.65 -14.54
CA ARG A 89 13.84 3.31 -15.12
C ARG A 89 12.65 3.87 -14.33
N GLY A 90 12.80 5.07 -13.76
CA GLY A 90 11.73 5.76 -13.02
C GLY A 90 11.44 5.18 -11.64
N GLN A 91 12.34 4.35 -11.11
CA GLN A 91 12.29 3.89 -9.72
C GLN A 91 12.74 4.99 -8.76
N THR A 92 12.40 4.82 -7.48
CA THR A 92 13.08 5.49 -6.38
C THR A 92 14.01 4.52 -5.66
N ILE A 93 14.97 5.08 -4.94
CA ILE A 93 15.89 4.34 -4.08
C ILE A 93 15.84 4.98 -2.71
N THR A 94 15.05 4.37 -1.82
CA THR A 94 14.96 4.75 -0.42
C THR A 94 15.89 3.86 0.39
N GLU A 95 16.99 4.43 0.88
CA GLU A 95 18.02 3.68 1.60
C GLU A 95 17.50 3.19 2.96
N LEU A 96 17.84 1.96 3.32
CA LEU A 96 17.55 1.42 4.64
C LEU A 96 18.54 1.98 5.65
N GLY A 97 18.06 2.26 6.86
CA GLY A 97 18.89 2.72 7.97
C GLY A 97 18.06 2.84 9.24
N ASP A 98 18.74 2.99 10.37
CA ASP A 98 18.11 3.00 11.70
C ASP A 98 17.05 4.11 11.85
N ASP A 99 17.25 5.24 11.16
CA ASP A 99 16.35 6.39 11.18
C ASP A 99 15.27 6.36 10.08
N LEU A 100 15.23 5.30 9.25
CA LEU A 100 14.25 5.23 8.17
C LEU A 100 12.86 5.04 8.75
N ARG A 101 11.98 5.94 8.35
CA ARG A 101 10.55 5.90 8.63
C ARG A 101 9.81 6.25 7.36
N VAL A 102 8.68 5.61 7.15
CA VAL A 102 7.83 5.86 5.98
C VAL A 102 6.39 5.98 6.41
N LEU A 103 5.64 6.83 5.73
CA LEU A 103 4.19 6.75 5.75
C LEU A 103 3.77 5.57 4.89
N TYR A 104 2.97 4.66 5.43
CA TYR A 104 2.50 3.48 4.72
C TYR A 104 0.99 3.56 4.57
N LEU A 105 0.52 3.31 3.34
CA LEU A 105 -0.89 3.31 2.97
C LEU A 105 -1.24 1.97 2.36
N ARG A 106 -2.29 1.35 2.89
CA ARG A 106 -2.82 0.06 2.41
C ARG A 106 -4.33 0.16 2.24
N ILE A 107 -4.81 -0.04 1.01
CA ILE A 107 -6.23 -0.10 0.68
C ILE A 107 -6.60 -1.55 0.40
N MET A 108 -7.59 -2.07 1.13
CA MET A 108 -8.12 -3.43 1.02
C MET A 108 -9.55 -3.36 0.50
N LEU A 109 -9.76 -3.72 -0.75
CA LEU A 109 -11.08 -3.71 -1.40
C LEU A 109 -11.90 -4.96 -1.12
N ASN A 110 -11.23 -6.10 -0.99
CA ASN A 110 -11.87 -7.38 -0.73
C ASN A 110 -10.87 -8.37 -0.10
N ASP A 111 -11.24 -8.98 1.01
CA ASP A 111 -10.45 -10.00 1.68
C ASP A 111 -11.33 -10.93 2.52
N LYS A 112 -10.81 -12.10 2.90
CA LYS A 112 -11.52 -13.09 3.72
C LYS A 112 -11.89 -12.59 5.12
N HIS A 113 -11.22 -11.54 5.59
CA HIS A 113 -11.30 -11.04 6.96
C HIS A 113 -11.91 -9.64 7.05
N ILE A 114 -12.49 -9.14 5.96
CA ILE A 114 -13.14 -7.83 5.91
C ILE A 114 -14.51 -7.97 5.27
N ASP A 115 -15.52 -7.33 5.85
CA ASP A 115 -16.87 -7.29 5.30
C ASP A 115 -17.08 -6.06 4.39
N GLU A 116 -16.26 -5.01 4.59
CA GLU A 116 -16.30 -3.76 3.86
C GLU A 116 -14.88 -3.30 3.50
N PRO A 117 -14.70 -2.53 2.41
CA PRO A 117 -13.40 -2.00 2.03
C PRO A 117 -12.79 -1.11 3.12
N ILE A 118 -11.50 -1.33 3.39
CA ILE A 118 -10.78 -0.68 4.48
C ILE A 118 -9.54 0.02 3.93
N ILE A 119 -9.18 1.14 4.56
CA ILE A 119 -7.90 1.80 4.38
C ILE A 119 -7.14 1.81 5.70
N TYR A 120 -5.90 1.34 5.66
CA TYR A 120 -4.92 1.46 6.73
C TYR A 120 -3.91 2.52 6.35
N SER A 121 -3.64 3.46 7.24
CA SER A 121 -2.66 4.52 7.04
C SER A 121 -1.88 4.80 8.31
N GLY A 122 -0.58 5.01 8.21
CA GLY A 122 0.23 5.35 9.37
C GLY A 122 1.70 5.22 9.07
N VAL A 123 2.49 4.76 10.03
CA VAL A 123 3.96 4.78 9.95
C VAL A 123 4.54 3.39 10.08
N LEU A 124 5.52 3.08 9.24
CA LEU A 124 6.48 1.99 9.48
C LEU A 124 7.84 2.60 9.84
N TYR A 125 8.49 2.04 10.86
CA TYR A 125 9.73 2.58 11.45
C TYR A 125 10.62 1.45 11.98
N ASN A 126 11.85 1.78 12.39
CA ASN A 126 12.85 0.81 12.85
C ASN A 126 13.08 -0.32 11.82
N ILE A 127 13.15 0.06 10.54
CA ILE A 127 13.19 -0.89 9.42
C ILE A 127 14.62 -1.38 9.22
N ASN A 128 14.84 -2.63 9.60
CA ASN A 128 16.16 -3.24 9.67
C ASN A 128 16.23 -4.49 8.81
N LYS A 129 17.22 -4.53 7.92
CA LYS A 129 17.58 -5.75 7.19
C LYS A 129 18.48 -6.62 8.05
N LYS A 130 18.28 -7.94 8.03
CA LYS A 130 19.21 -8.87 8.70
C LYS A 130 20.55 -8.94 7.95
N PRO A 131 21.71 -8.96 8.65
CA PRO A 131 23.03 -8.88 8.02
C PRO A 131 23.31 -9.93 6.94
N GLN A 132 22.75 -11.14 7.08
CA GLN A 132 22.95 -12.26 6.16
C GLN A 132 22.19 -12.13 4.82
N VAL A 133 21.33 -11.12 4.66
CA VAL A 133 20.43 -10.99 3.51
C VAL A 133 21.09 -10.17 2.41
N LYS A 134 21.36 -10.82 1.27
CA LYS A 134 21.92 -10.14 0.08
C LYS A 134 20.90 -9.30 -0.69
N GLY A 135 19.60 -9.56 -0.52
CA GLY A 135 18.50 -8.78 -1.09
C GLY A 135 18.15 -7.53 -0.27
N PHE A 136 17.04 -6.86 -0.61
CA PHE A 136 16.48 -5.70 0.10
C PHE A 136 17.46 -4.55 0.33
N ASN A 137 18.02 -4.01 -0.75
CA ASN A 137 18.96 -2.88 -0.64
C ASN A 137 18.26 -1.52 -0.50
N LYS A 138 16.94 -1.50 -0.77
CA LYS A 138 16.09 -0.31 -0.67
C LYS A 138 14.71 -0.70 -0.16
N PHE A 139 14.00 0.25 0.46
CA PHE A 139 12.69 0.00 1.05
C PHE A 139 11.66 -0.49 0.02
N GLU A 140 11.75 -0.02 -1.22
CA GLU A 140 10.89 -0.45 -2.32
C GLU A 140 10.91 -1.98 -2.53
N ASN A 141 12.03 -2.65 -2.25
CA ASN A 141 12.10 -4.11 -2.37
C ASN A 141 11.36 -4.83 -1.22
N ILE A 142 11.20 -4.17 -0.07
CA ILE A 142 10.53 -4.73 1.12
C ILE A 142 9.02 -4.77 0.90
N MET A 143 8.44 -3.85 0.14
CA MET A 143 7.00 -3.76 -0.08
C MET A 143 6.39 -5.09 -0.59
N GLY A 144 7.02 -5.74 -1.57
CA GLY A 144 6.55 -7.05 -2.06
C GLY A 144 6.64 -8.16 -1.01
N HIS A 145 7.62 -8.08 -0.10
CA HIS A 145 7.76 -9.02 1.01
C HIS A 145 6.68 -8.83 2.07
N ILE A 146 6.30 -7.58 2.34
CA ILE A 146 5.16 -7.24 3.21
C ILE A 146 3.87 -7.86 2.64
N GLU A 147 3.59 -7.68 1.34
CA GLU A 147 2.39 -8.26 0.71
C GLU A 147 2.38 -9.78 0.71
N TYR A 148 3.55 -10.41 0.61
CA TYR A 148 3.66 -11.87 0.67
C TYR A 148 3.39 -12.42 2.07
N ASN A 149 3.78 -11.68 3.12
CA ASN A 149 3.63 -12.06 4.53
C ASN A 149 2.48 -11.33 5.23
N ASP A 150 1.50 -10.86 4.45
CA ASP A 150 0.35 -10.06 4.89
C ASP A 150 -0.28 -10.53 6.21
N ASP A 151 -0.70 -11.79 6.31
CA ASP A 151 -1.33 -12.35 7.51
C ASP A 151 -0.47 -12.24 8.78
N LYS A 152 0.87 -12.25 8.61
CA LYS A 152 1.82 -12.14 9.73
C LYS A 152 2.12 -10.69 10.07
N VAL A 153 2.30 -9.85 9.05
CA VAL A 153 2.62 -8.42 9.22
C VAL A 153 1.44 -7.67 9.83
N PHE A 154 0.23 -7.91 9.32
CA PHE A 154 -0.97 -7.14 9.67
C PHE A 154 -1.89 -7.89 10.66
N LYS A 155 -1.32 -8.79 11.47
CA LYS A 155 -2.06 -9.46 12.55
C LYS A 155 -2.59 -8.46 13.59
N ASP A 156 -1.80 -7.42 13.88
CA ASP A 156 -2.19 -6.27 14.70
C ASP A 156 -1.70 -4.99 14.01
N PRO A 157 -2.48 -4.40 13.08
CA PRO A 157 -2.07 -3.22 12.33
C PRO A 157 -1.80 -1.98 13.20
N GLU A 158 -2.43 -1.89 14.37
CA GLU A 158 -2.25 -0.75 15.28
C GLU A 158 -0.90 -0.81 16.01
N ASN A 159 -0.34 -2.01 16.20
CA ASN A 159 0.93 -2.24 16.87
C ASN A 159 1.74 -3.35 16.15
N ILE A 160 2.19 -3.04 14.93
CA ILE A 160 3.00 -3.98 14.15
C ILE A 160 4.38 -4.11 14.82
N ASP A 161 4.76 -5.34 15.13
CA ASP A 161 6.11 -5.75 15.53
C ASP A 161 6.50 -6.98 14.72
N TYR A 162 7.00 -6.75 13.51
CA TYR A 162 7.32 -7.80 12.57
C TYR A 162 8.81 -8.13 12.60
N ASN A 163 9.12 -9.42 12.70
CA ASN A 163 10.49 -9.92 12.67
C ASN A 163 10.54 -11.30 12.03
N ASP A 164 11.31 -11.42 10.94
CA ASP A 164 11.60 -12.69 10.31
C ASP A 164 13.10 -12.86 10.00
N VAL A 165 13.42 -13.90 9.23
CA VAL A 165 14.80 -14.24 8.85
C VAL A 165 15.44 -13.20 7.91
N TYR A 166 14.64 -12.32 7.30
CA TYR A 166 15.08 -11.34 6.31
C TYR A 166 15.08 -9.90 6.81
N ILE A 167 14.00 -9.49 7.49
CA ILE A 167 13.78 -8.10 7.93
C ILE A 167 13.09 -8.06 9.30
N SER A 168 13.23 -6.91 9.96
CA SER A 168 12.39 -6.53 11.09
C SER A 168 11.97 -5.08 10.96
N PHE A 169 10.75 -4.76 11.36
CA PHE A 169 10.24 -3.40 11.42
C PHE A 169 9.08 -3.30 12.40
N GLN A 170 8.83 -2.09 12.86
CA GLN A 170 7.67 -1.77 13.67
C GLN A 170 6.72 -0.88 12.89
N GLY A 171 5.46 -0.82 13.32
CA GLY A 171 4.48 0.02 12.66
C GLY A 171 3.29 0.36 13.52
N LYS A 172 2.63 1.47 13.18
CA LYS A 172 1.36 1.89 13.75
C LYS A 172 0.47 2.38 12.63
N LEU A 173 -0.57 1.63 12.31
CA LEU A 173 -1.53 1.96 11.27
C LEU A 173 -2.90 2.20 11.89
N ILE A 174 -3.56 3.24 11.40
CA ILE A 174 -4.92 3.61 11.76
C ILE A 174 -5.85 2.99 10.72
N LYS A 175 -6.91 2.35 11.21
CA LYS A 175 -7.93 1.71 10.38
C LYS A 175 -9.08 2.67 10.16
N ASN A 176 -9.47 2.88 8.91
CA ASN A 176 -10.72 3.55 8.54
C ASN A 176 -11.49 2.70 7.54
N ASN A 177 -12.82 2.82 7.55
CA ASN A 177 -13.63 2.36 6.44
C ASN A 177 -13.32 3.22 5.21
N LEU A 178 -13.18 2.62 4.03
CA LEU A 178 -12.91 3.38 2.82
C LEU A 178 -14.11 4.27 2.44
N TYR A 179 -15.35 3.82 2.68
CA TYR A 179 -16.56 4.58 2.34
C TYR A 179 -16.85 5.74 3.28
N ASP A 180 -16.13 5.82 4.40
CA ASP A 180 -16.15 6.96 5.30
C ASP A 180 -15.29 8.14 4.82
N ILE A 181 -14.55 7.95 3.70
CA ILE A 181 -13.72 8.96 3.05
C ILE A 181 -14.46 9.40 1.78
N ASN A 182 -15.16 10.53 1.86
CA ASN A 182 -16.08 10.98 0.81
C ASN A 182 -15.73 12.37 0.25
N ASP A 183 -14.76 13.06 0.84
CA ASP A 183 -14.27 14.35 0.41
C ASP A 183 -12.83 14.60 0.90
N SER A 184 -12.22 15.68 0.43
CA SER A 184 -10.84 16.04 0.80
C SER A 184 -10.67 16.34 2.29
N GLN A 185 -11.73 16.82 2.97
CA GLN A 185 -11.66 17.14 4.39
C GLN A 185 -11.61 15.86 5.24
N THR A 186 -12.49 14.91 4.96
CA THR A 186 -12.50 13.59 5.61
C THR A 186 -11.22 12.81 5.31
N LEU A 187 -10.70 12.92 4.08
CA LEU A 187 -9.39 12.38 3.72
C LEU A 187 -8.29 12.96 4.61
N TYR A 188 -8.24 14.28 4.74
CA TYR A 188 -7.23 14.95 5.56
C TYR A 188 -7.34 14.54 7.03
N ASP A 189 -8.54 14.62 7.61
CA ASP A 189 -8.76 14.42 9.04
C ASP A 189 -8.61 12.96 9.47
N LYS A 190 -8.97 11.99 8.62
CA LYS A 190 -8.95 10.56 8.97
C LYS A 190 -7.69 9.83 8.54
N ILE A 191 -7.03 10.28 7.47
CA ILE A 191 -5.89 9.59 6.86
C ILE A 191 -4.61 10.40 7.04
N ILE A 192 -4.57 11.63 6.52
CA ILE A 192 -3.34 12.39 6.36
C ILE A 192 -2.83 12.90 7.71
N LYS A 193 -3.64 13.73 8.38
CA LYS A 193 -3.27 14.36 9.65
C LYS A 193 -2.88 13.33 10.73
N PRO A 194 -3.68 12.27 10.99
CA PRO A 194 -3.29 11.28 12.00
C PRO A 194 -2.01 10.52 11.64
N SER A 195 -1.77 10.24 10.36
CA SER A 195 -0.54 9.57 9.91
C SER A 195 0.69 10.46 10.06
N LEU A 196 0.57 11.76 9.76
CA LEU A 196 1.62 12.76 9.97
C LEU A 196 1.92 12.97 11.45
N GLU A 197 0.91 13.04 12.30
CA GLU A 197 1.08 13.13 13.76
C GLU A 197 1.85 11.92 14.30
N LEU A 198 1.52 10.70 13.84
CA LEU A 198 2.29 9.50 14.17
C LEU A 198 3.74 9.59 13.67
N TYR A 199 3.94 10.08 12.45
CA TYR A 199 5.27 10.21 11.85
C TYR A 199 6.16 11.16 12.64
N ARG A 200 5.64 12.36 12.94
CA ARG A 200 6.37 13.41 13.66
C ARG A 200 6.62 13.03 15.12
N LYS A 201 5.71 12.31 15.77
CA LYS A 201 5.86 11.87 17.17
C LYS A 201 6.93 10.79 17.36
N LEU A 202 7.16 9.95 16.35
CA LEU A 202 8.12 8.85 16.41
C LEU A 202 9.52 9.25 15.91
N GLY A 203 9.79 10.55 15.80
CA GLY A 203 11.06 11.14 15.35
C GLY A 203 11.67 12.02 16.41
#